data_AF-A0A1Y1KF85-F1
#
_entry.id   AF-A0A1Y1KF85-F1
#
_cell.length_a   1.000
_cell.length_b   1.000
_cell.length_c   1.000
_cell.angle_alpha   90.00
_cell.angle_beta   90.00
_cell.angle_gamma   90.00
#
_symmetry.space_group_name_H-M   'P 1'
#
loop_
_entity.id
_entity.type
_entity.pdbx_description
1 polymer ?
#
loop_
_entity_poly.entity_id
_entity_poly.type
_entity_poly.pdbx_seq_one_letter_code
_entity_poly.pdbx_strand_id
1 'polypeptide(L)'
;MPYRRSLVYFPSFGPLSILEDIGPQLQEELLHLNAIYQANFGIEKLPPLELLNKIHSLKFEALFPNVVIAVRLFCTIPVTVASTERSFSCLARIKNDLSSTMNQGRTSDLVQF
;
A
#
# COMPACT_ATOMS: atom_id res chain seq x y z
N MET A 1 -15.76 42.12 23.43
CA MET A 1 -16.61 41.24 24.27
C MET A 1 -16.61 39.83 23.70
N PRO A 2 -15.74 38.90 24.16
CA PRO A 2 -15.79 37.51 23.75
C PRO A 2 -16.57 36.68 24.79
N TYR A 3 -17.62 35.99 24.36
CA TYR A 3 -18.36 35.04 25.17
C TYR A 3 -18.17 33.63 24.57
N ARG A 4 -17.55 32.76 25.39
CA ARG A 4 -17.99 31.37 25.64
C ARG A 4 -17.74 30.31 24.55
N ARG A 5 -16.71 29.50 24.77
CA ARG A 5 -16.90 28.16 25.38
C ARG A 5 -15.55 27.60 25.83
N SER A 6 -15.46 27.41 27.14
CA SER A 6 -14.57 26.49 27.83
C SER A 6 -14.44 25.17 27.08
N LEU A 7 -13.27 24.92 26.50
CA LEU A 7 -12.81 23.57 26.21
C LEU A 7 -12.62 22.90 27.57
N VAL A 8 -13.58 22.04 27.90
CA VAL A 8 -13.51 21.13 29.04
C VAL A 8 -12.26 20.28 28.81
N TYR A 9 -11.22 20.56 29.59
CA TYR A 9 -10.12 19.63 29.82
C TYR A 9 -10.73 18.38 30.47
N PHE A 10 -11.00 17.35 29.65
CA PHE A 10 -11.21 16.00 30.16
C PHE A 10 -9.83 15.43 30.49
N PRO A 11 -9.55 15.08 31.76
CA PRO A 11 -8.33 14.40 32.11
C PRO A 11 -8.47 12.93 31.72
N SER A 12 -7.48 12.36 31.02
CA SER A 12 -6.99 10.97 31.11
C SER A 12 -6.76 10.17 29.82
N PHE A 13 -7.06 10.65 28.61
CA PHE A 13 -6.60 9.96 27.39
C PHE A 13 -6.04 10.93 26.36
N GLY A 14 -4.71 11.09 26.38
CA GLY A 14 -3.99 11.85 25.37
C GLY A 14 -4.03 11.11 24.02
N PRO A 15 -4.23 11.81 22.89
CA PRO A 15 -4.24 11.19 21.56
C PRO A 15 -2.85 10.73 21.06
N LEU A 16 -1.81 10.79 21.91
CA LEU A 16 -0.44 10.37 21.55
C LEU A 16 -0.06 8.97 22.05
N SER A 17 -0.72 8.39 23.06
CA SER A 17 -0.31 7.06 23.58
C SER A 17 -0.62 5.93 22.59
N ILE A 18 -1.70 6.05 21.81
CA ILE A 18 -2.13 5.04 20.82
C ILE A 18 -1.17 4.86 19.64
N LEU A 19 -0.35 5.86 19.31
CA LEU A 19 0.60 5.79 18.20
C LEU A 19 1.98 5.31 18.64
N GLU A 20 2.35 5.54 19.90
CA GLU A 20 3.63 5.13 20.48
C GLU A 20 3.63 3.63 20.85
N ASP A 21 2.46 3.08 21.19
CA ASP A 21 2.20 1.66 21.54
C ASP A 21 1.97 0.73 20.33
N ILE A 22 2.33 1.12 19.10
CA ILE A 22 2.24 0.22 17.93
C ILE A 22 3.63 -0.27 17.52
N GLY A 23 4.64 0.59 17.69
CA GLY A 23 6.04 0.28 17.39
C GLY A 23 6.61 -0.92 18.18
N PRO A 24 6.48 -0.97 19.52
CA PRO A 24 7.12 -2.01 20.31
C PRO A 24 6.46 -3.40 20.12
N GLN A 25 5.13 -3.47 20.02
CA GLN A 25 4.38 -4.71 19.84
C GLN A 25 4.73 -5.36 18.49
N LEU A 26 4.82 -4.56 17.41
CA LEU A 26 5.27 -5.05 16.11
C LEU A 26 6.72 -5.57 16.18
N GLN A 27 7.58 -4.90 16.94
CA GLN A 27 8.99 -5.27 17.07
C GLN A 27 9.15 -6.61 17.82
N GLU A 28 8.38 -6.84 18.87
CA GLU A 28 8.31 -8.12 19.58
C GLU A 28 7.74 -9.24 18.70
N GLU A 29 6.66 -8.96 17.96
CA GLU A 29 6.08 -9.90 16.99
C GLU A 29 7.12 -10.31 15.93
N LEU A 30 7.94 -9.37 15.43
CA LEU A 30 8.99 -9.65 14.47
C LEU A 30 10.12 -10.50 15.06
N LEU A 31 10.49 -10.32 16.34
CA LEU A 31 11.48 -11.15 17.02
C LEU A 31 10.99 -12.60 17.16
N HIS A 32 9.74 -12.78 17.62
CA HIS A 32 9.12 -14.10 17.73
C HIS A 32 8.99 -14.77 16.36
N LEU A 33 8.55 -14.01 15.35
CA LEU A 33 8.45 -14.52 13.99
C LEU A 33 9.82 -14.90 13.44
N ASN A 34 10.87 -14.12 13.68
CA ASN A 34 12.22 -14.44 13.21
C ASN A 34 12.73 -15.76 13.81
N ALA A 35 12.52 -15.98 15.11
CA ALA A 35 12.85 -17.24 15.77
C ALA A 35 12.07 -18.43 15.16
N ILE A 36 10.77 -18.27 14.93
CA ILE A 36 9.91 -19.30 14.32
C ILE A 36 10.24 -19.51 12.84
N TYR A 37 10.63 -18.44 12.13
CA TYR A 37 10.99 -18.47 10.72
C TYR A 37 12.28 -19.24 10.51
N GLN A 38 13.31 -18.96 11.32
CA GLN A 38 14.56 -19.71 11.28
C GLN A 38 14.33 -21.20 11.57
N ALA A 39 13.42 -21.53 12.49
CA ALA A 39 13.09 -22.91 12.84
C ALA A 39 12.29 -23.66 11.75
N ASN A 40 11.43 -22.98 10.99
CA ASN A 40 10.51 -23.64 10.04
C ASN A 40 10.89 -23.48 8.55
N PHE A 41 11.62 -22.43 8.18
CA PHE A 41 11.88 -22.09 6.77
C PHE A 41 13.36 -22.10 6.38
N GLY A 42 14.27 -22.20 7.35
CA GLY A 42 15.71 -22.14 7.11
C GLY A 42 16.20 -20.72 6.77
N ILE A 43 17.52 -20.58 6.61
CA ILE A 43 18.20 -19.28 6.40
C ILE A 43 17.94 -18.70 5.00
N GLU A 44 17.33 -19.49 4.09
CA GLU A 44 17.09 -19.05 2.72
C GLU A 44 15.98 -17.99 2.61
N LYS A 45 16.28 -16.92 1.88
CA LYS A 45 15.32 -15.88 1.53
C LYS A 45 14.35 -16.42 0.48
N LEU A 46 13.11 -16.63 0.89
CA LEU A 46 12.02 -16.99 0.00
C LEU A 46 11.53 -15.76 -0.80
N PRO A 47 11.08 -15.93 -2.05
CA PRO A 47 10.44 -14.85 -2.78
C PRO A 47 9.15 -14.39 -2.06
N PRO A 48 8.78 -13.11 -2.12
CA PRO A 48 7.71 -12.53 -1.31
C PRO A 48 6.35 -13.25 -1.44
N LEU A 49 6.05 -13.78 -2.62
CA LEU A 49 4.83 -14.56 -2.90
C LEU A 49 4.83 -15.93 -2.23
N GLU A 50 5.96 -16.65 -2.27
CA GLU A 50 6.06 -17.94 -1.58
C GLU A 50 6.03 -17.77 -0.07
N LEU A 51 6.67 -16.71 0.44
CA LEU A 51 6.59 -16.36 1.85
C LEU A 51 5.14 -16.15 2.28
N LEU A 52 4.37 -15.36 1.52
CA LEU A 52 2.96 -15.12 1.80
C LEU A 52 2.13 -16.41 1.77
N ASN A 53 2.38 -17.30 0.80
CA ASN A 53 1.69 -18.59 0.70
C ASN A 53 2.01 -19.50 1.90
N LYS A 54 3.28 -19.54 2.33
CA LYS A 54 3.66 -20.33 3.50
C LYS A 54 3.07 -19.75 4.80
N ILE A 55 3.07 -18.43 4.96
CA ILE A 55 2.40 -17.74 6.09
C ILE A 55 0.91 -18.08 6.14
N HIS A 56 0.23 -18.09 4.98
CA HIS A 56 -1.17 -18.47 4.87
C HIS A 56 -1.39 -19.95 5.23
N SER A 57 -0.50 -20.85 4.79
CA SER A 57 -0.58 -22.28 5.12
C SER A 57 -0.42 -22.58 6.62
N LEU A 58 0.41 -21.77 7.32
CA LEU A 58 0.66 -21.90 8.76
C LEU A 58 -0.36 -21.15 9.63
N LYS A 59 -1.36 -20.49 9.02
CA LYS A 59 -2.38 -19.69 9.71
C LYS A 59 -1.80 -18.63 10.67
N PHE A 60 -0.64 -18.05 10.33
CA PHE A 60 -0.05 -16.97 11.12
C PHE A 60 -0.85 -15.66 11.08
N GLU A 61 -1.94 -15.60 10.29
CA GLU A 61 -2.86 -14.45 10.25
C GLU A 61 -3.47 -14.12 11.61
N ALA A 62 -3.68 -15.13 12.46
CA ALA A 62 -4.21 -14.94 13.81
C ALA A 62 -3.11 -14.66 14.86
N LEU A 63 -1.86 -15.04 14.56
CA LEU A 63 -0.75 -14.95 15.51
C LEU A 63 0.04 -13.64 15.38
N PHE A 64 0.19 -13.14 14.15
CA PHE A 64 0.96 -11.93 13.83
C PHE A 64 0.25 -11.08 12.77
N PRO A 65 -0.91 -10.49 13.09
CA PRO A 65 -1.74 -9.78 12.12
C PRO A 65 -0.99 -8.62 11.45
N ASN A 66 -0.15 -7.90 12.19
CA ASN A 66 0.57 -6.73 11.68
C ASN A 66 1.63 -7.11 10.65
N VAL A 67 2.36 -8.21 10.88
CA VAL A 67 3.39 -8.68 9.94
C VAL A 67 2.78 -9.19 8.65
N VAL A 68 1.65 -9.91 8.74
CA VAL A 68 0.92 -10.37 7.55
C VAL A 68 0.43 -9.18 6.71
N ILE A 69 -0.08 -8.14 7.36
CA ILE A 69 -0.50 -6.90 6.69
C ILE A 69 0.69 -6.23 5.99
N ALA A 70 1.85 -6.13 6.66
CA ALA A 70 3.06 -5.54 6.08
C ALA A 70 3.56 -6.30 4.84
N VAL A 71 3.60 -7.63 4.87
CA VAL A 71 4.03 -8.46 3.73
C VAL A 71 3.04 -8.34 2.56
N ARG A 72 1.73 -8.31 2.85
CA ARG A 72 0.69 -8.08 1.84
C ARG A 72 0.83 -6.71 1.19
N LEU A 73 1.05 -5.65 1.96
CA LEU A 73 1.31 -4.30 1.46
C LEU A 73 2.53 -4.30 0.55
N PHE A 74 3.64 -4.90 0.99
CA PHE A 74 4.87 -4.98 0.21
C PHE A 74 4.65 -5.65 -1.16
N CYS A 75 3.86 -6.74 -1.22
CA CYS A 75 3.55 -7.41 -2.49
C CYS A 75 2.55 -6.61 -3.36
N THR A 76 1.64 -5.86 -2.73
CA THR A 76 0.56 -5.13 -3.43
C THR A 76 1.05 -3.83 -4.03
N ILE A 77 2.02 -3.15 -3.40
CA ILE A 77 2.58 -1.88 -3.89
C ILE A 77 3.08 -1.99 -5.34
N PRO A 78 4.02 -2.88 -5.71
CA PRO A 78 4.52 -2.95 -7.08
C PRO A 78 3.45 -3.35 -8.10
N VAL A 79 2.52 -4.25 -7.71
CA VAL A 79 1.39 -4.66 -8.56
C VAL A 79 0.45 -3.50 -8.83
N THR A 80 0.15 -2.70 -7.80
CA THR A 80 -0.72 -1.53 -7.91
C THR A 80 -0.07 -0.46 -8.76
N VAL A 81 1.22 -0.18 -8.54
CA VAL A 81 1.97 0.80 -9.35
C VAL A 81 2.02 0.39 -10.82
N ALA A 82 2.30 -0.88 -11.13
CA ALA A 82 2.29 -1.35 -12.51
C ALA A 82 0.90 -1.24 -13.16
N SER A 83 -0.16 -1.54 -12.42
CA SER A 83 -1.55 -1.43 -12.90
C SER A 83 -1.96 0.03 -13.13
N THR A 84 -1.59 0.93 -12.23
CA THR A 84 -1.87 2.37 -12.37
C THR A 84 -1.07 2.95 -13.52
N GLU A 85 0.23 2.66 -13.65
CA GLU A 85 1.05 3.10 -14.79
C GLU A 85 0.46 2.62 -16.12
N ARG A 86 0.07 1.34 -16.21
CA ARG A 86 -0.60 0.79 -17.40
C ARG A 86 -1.91 1.52 -17.70
N SER A 87 -2.72 1.80 -16.69
CA SER A 87 -4.01 2.49 -16.84
C SER A 87 -3.82 3.95 -17.28
N PHE A 88 -2.87 4.67 -16.68
CA PHE A 88 -2.52 6.04 -17.07
C PHE A 88 -1.93 6.10 -18.48
N SER A 89 -1.13 5.10 -18.88
CA SER A 89 -0.60 4.98 -20.24
C SER A 89 -1.72 4.78 -21.28
N CYS A 90 -2.70 3.93 -21.00
CA CYS A 90 -3.89 3.78 -21.84
C CYS A 90 -4.68 5.08 -21.99
N LEU A 91 -4.90 5.80 -20.89
CA LEU A 91 -5.58 7.11 -20.91
C LEU A 91 -4.79 8.15 -21.71
N ALA A 92 -3.47 8.18 -21.55
CA ALA A 92 -2.59 9.07 -22.29
C ALA A 92 -2.68 8.80 -23.81
N ARG A 93 -2.75 7.53 -24.23
CA ARG A 93 -2.98 7.14 -25.64
C ARG A 93 -4.33 7.61 -26.15
N ILE A 94 -5.43 7.31 -25.45
CA ILE A 94 -6.79 7.72 -25.87
C ILE A 94 -6.88 9.25 -26.03
N LYS A 95 -6.32 9.99 -25.08
CA LYS A 95 -6.25 11.46 -25.14
C LYS A 95 -5.47 11.93 -26.36
N ASN A 96 -4.31 11.31 -26.62
CA ASN A 96 -3.47 11.65 -27.77
C ASN A 96 -4.16 11.32 -29.10
N ASP A 97 -4.83 10.18 -29.20
CA ASP A 97 -5.55 9.74 -30.39
C ASP A 97 -6.71 10.70 -30.71
N LEU A 98 -7.46 11.15 -29.69
CA LEU A 98 -8.53 12.13 -29.89
C LEU A 98 -7.99 13.50 -30.33
N SER A 99 -6.93 13.99 -29.67
CA SER A 99 -6.32 15.29 -29.99
C SER A 99 -5.67 15.29 -31.38
N SER A 100 -4.96 14.21 -31.74
CA SER A 100 -4.36 14.04 -33.06
C SER A 100 -5.43 13.93 -34.14
N THR A 101 -6.51 13.16 -33.93
CA THR A 101 -7.63 13.07 -34.90
C THR A 101 -8.31 14.42 -35.10
N MET A 102 -8.53 15.18 -34.03
CA MET A 102 -9.13 16.52 -34.10
C MET A 102 -8.22 17.53 -34.82
N ASN A 103 -6.90 17.45 -34.62
CA ASN A 103 -5.92 18.28 -35.33
C ASN A 103 -5.73 17.82 -36.79
N GLN A 104 -5.83 16.53 -37.05
CA GLN A 104 -5.66 15.95 -38.38
C GLN A 104 -6.88 16.21 -39.25
N GLY A 105 -8.10 16.09 -38.73
CA GLY A 105 -9.33 16.43 -39.47
C GLY A 105 -9.41 17.90 -39.90
N ARG A 106 -8.70 18.81 -39.21
CA ARG A 106 -8.62 20.23 -39.59
C ARG A 106 -7.51 20.54 -40.59
N THR A 107 -6.53 19.65 -40.75
CA THR A 107 -5.36 19.85 -41.64
C THR A 107 -5.39 18.96 -42.87
N SER A 108 -6.09 17.82 -42.84
CA SER A 108 -6.35 16.97 -44.00
C SER A 108 -7.11 17.72 -45.11
N ASP A 109 -8.00 18.64 -44.73
CA ASP A 109 -8.81 19.41 -45.68
C ASP A 109 -7.99 20.47 -46.45
N LEU A 110 -6.79 20.82 -45.98
CA LEU A 110 -5.89 21.79 -46.63
C LEU A 110 -4.87 21.12 -47.57
N VAL A 111 -4.65 19.81 -47.45
CA VAL A 111 -3.65 19.06 -48.23
C VAL A 111 -4.27 18.39 -49.47
N GLN A 112 -5.60 18.40 -49.62
CA GLN A 112 -6.35 17.71 -50.68
C GLN A 112 -6.71 18.62 -51.89
N PHE A 113 -5.85 19.58 -52.24
CA PHE A 113 -5.97 20.36 -53.50
C PHE A 113 -4.84 20.03 -54.47
#